data_AF-A0A098Y7Z5-F1
#
_entry.id   AF-A0A098Y7Z5-F1
#
_cell.length_a   1.000
_cell.length_b   1.000
_cell.length_c   1.000
_cell.angle_alpha   90.00
_cell.angle_beta   90.00
_cell.angle_gamma   90.00
#
_symmetry.space_group_name_H-M   'P 1'
#
loop_
_entity.id
_entity.type
_entity.pdbx_description
1 polymer ?
#
loop_
_entity_poly.entity_id
_entity_poly.type
_entity_poly.pdbx_seq_one_letter_code
_entity_poly.pdbx_strand_id
1 'polypeptide(L)'
;MAAALNLHARGRSIPDVAADLGTTPDRAVKLLGEGIAGMPAQQLDERRATSELRLNQVARLYGDLLDDADPRVTAQAANGLLTVERDRARLLGTWQKPPREDD
;
A
#
# COMPACT_ATOMS: atom_id res chain seq x y z
N MET A 1 -4.55 -11.02 11.62
CA MET A 1 -3.14 -10.87 11.23
C MET A 1 -2.87 -11.39 9.82
N ALA A 2 -2.85 -12.71 9.59
CA ALA A 2 -2.54 -13.30 8.26
C ALA A 2 -3.49 -12.86 7.13
N ALA A 3 -4.77 -12.63 7.43
CA ALA A 3 -5.76 -12.18 6.43
C ALA A 3 -5.43 -10.79 5.85
N ALA A 4 -5.05 -9.82 6.69
CA ALA A 4 -4.69 -8.47 6.23
C ALA A 4 -3.47 -8.50 5.31
N LEU A 5 -2.43 -9.25 5.69
CA LEU A 5 -1.24 -9.48 4.87
C LEU A 5 -1.56 -10.13 3.53
N ASN A 6 -2.43 -11.14 3.52
CA ASN A 6 -2.79 -11.83 2.28
C ASN A 6 -3.62 -10.95 1.35
N LEU A 7 -4.56 -10.15 1.87
CA LEU A 7 -5.32 -9.19 1.07
C LEU A 7 -4.41 -8.10 0.48
N HIS A 8 -3.49 -7.56 1.29
CA HIS A 8 -2.52 -6.56 0.84
C HIS A 8 -1.54 -7.15 -0.20
N ALA A 9 -1.10 -8.40 -0.01
CA ALA A 9 -0.26 -9.09 -0.98
C ALA A 9 -0.98 -9.35 -2.32
N ARG A 10 -2.31 -9.51 -2.30
CA ARG A 10 -3.16 -9.57 -3.51
C ARG A 10 -3.37 -8.19 -4.16
N GLY A 11 -2.81 -7.15 -3.57
CA GLY A 11 -2.82 -5.80 -4.12
C GLY A 11 -4.01 -4.95 -3.73
N ARG A 12 -4.75 -5.34 -2.69
CA ARG A 12 -5.75 -4.48 -2.06
C ARG A 12 -5.06 -3.31 -1.36
N SER A 13 -5.58 -2.11 -1.56
CA SER A 13 -5.17 -0.94 -0.80
C SER A 13 -5.58 -1.10 0.67
N ILE A 14 -4.98 -0.35 1.59
CA ILE A 14 -5.35 -0.42 3.01
C ILE A 14 -6.83 -0.11 3.28
N PRO A 15 -7.45 0.91 2.66
CA PRO A 15 -8.90 1.11 2.74
C PRO A 15 -9.70 -0.13 2.31
N ASP A 16 -9.29 -0.81 1.23
CA ASP A 16 -9.96 -2.02 0.76
C ASP A 16 -9.76 -3.20 1.72
N VAL A 17 -8.55 -3.36 2.26
CA VAL A 17 -8.27 -4.37 3.30
C VAL A 17 -9.12 -4.11 4.54
N ALA A 18 -9.28 -2.85 4.94
CA ALA A 18 -10.11 -2.48 6.07
C ALA A 18 -11.59 -2.80 5.80
N ALA A 19 -12.09 -2.47 4.61
CA ALA A 19 -13.45 -2.79 4.17
C ALA A 19 -13.69 -4.31 4.13
N ASP A 20 -12.80 -5.07 3.50
CA ASP A 20 -12.88 -6.53 3.39
C ASP A 20 -12.85 -7.23 4.76
N LEU A 21 -12.16 -6.64 5.74
CA LEU A 21 -12.06 -7.16 7.11
C LEU A 21 -13.13 -6.59 8.07
N GLY A 22 -14.01 -5.70 7.60
CA GLY A 22 -15.00 -5.03 8.44
C GLY A 22 -14.39 -4.21 9.57
N THR A 23 -13.28 -3.50 9.31
CA THR A 23 -12.53 -2.74 10.31
C THR A 23 -12.13 -1.35 9.83
N THR A 24 -11.44 -0.58 10.66
CA THR A 24 -10.94 0.75 10.29
C THR A 24 -9.59 0.67 9.57
N PRO A 25 -9.24 1.66 8.71
CA PRO A 25 -7.93 1.72 8.08
C PRO A 25 -6.77 1.64 9.07
N ASP A 26 -6.87 2.35 10.20
CA ASP A 26 -5.87 2.29 11.27
C ASP A 26 -5.70 0.88 11.85
N ARG A 27 -6.80 0.15 12.03
CA ARG A 27 -6.73 -1.23 12.51
C ARG A 27 -6.14 -2.16 11.45
N ALA A 28 -6.46 -1.97 10.17
CA ALA A 28 -5.85 -2.71 9.08
C ALA A 28 -4.33 -2.49 9.00
N VAL A 29 -3.86 -1.24 9.15
CA VAL A 29 -2.41 -0.91 9.26
C VAL A 29 -1.79 -1.65 10.43
N LYS A 30 -2.42 -1.63 11.60
CA LYS A 30 -1.91 -2.32 12.79
C LYS A 30 -1.80 -3.83 12.57
N LEU A 31 -2.82 -4.45 11.96
CA LEU A 31 -2.83 -5.88 11.63
C LEU A 31 -1.74 -6.26 10.61
N LEU A 32 -1.44 -5.37 9.66
CA LEU A 32 -0.32 -5.54 8.73
C LEU A 32 1.01 -5.46 9.45
N GLY A 33 1.20 -4.46 10.32
CA GLY A 33 2.43 -4.30 11.12
C GLY A 33 2.69 -5.49 12.04
N GLU A 34 1.67 -5.97 12.77
CA GLU A 34 1.73 -7.18 13.59
C GLU A 34 2.13 -8.40 12.74
N GLY A 35 1.57 -8.51 11.53
CA GLY A 35 1.88 -9.59 10.60
C GLY A 35 3.31 -9.56 10.07
N ILE A 36 3.82 -8.39 9.73
CA ILE A 36 5.20 -8.19 9.27
C ILE A 36 6.18 -8.53 10.40
N ALA A 37 5.92 -8.04 11.62
CA ALA A 37 6.78 -8.27 12.78
C ALA A 37 6.84 -9.74 13.20
N GLY A 38 5.76 -10.50 12.99
CA GLY A 38 5.69 -11.92 13.31
C GLY A 38 6.24 -12.86 12.22
N MET A 39 6.74 -12.34 11.10
CA MET A 39 7.15 -13.14 9.94
C MET A 39 8.65 -13.46 9.96
N PRO A 40 9.07 -14.69 9.60
CA PRO A 40 10.49 -14.98 9.36
C PRO A 40 11.06 -14.08 8.26
N ALA A 41 12.30 -13.61 8.43
CA ALA A 41 12.95 -12.67 7.50
C ALA A 41 12.89 -13.13 6.03
N GLN A 42 13.16 -14.41 5.77
CA GLN A 42 13.09 -14.97 4.41
C GLN A 42 11.69 -14.84 3.78
N GLN A 43 10.63 -15.15 4.52
CA GLN A 43 9.26 -15.04 4.01
C GLN A 43 8.85 -13.57 3.81
N LEU A 44 9.36 -12.67 4.64
CA LEU A 44 9.14 -11.24 4.50
C LEU A 44 9.82 -10.70 3.24
N ASP A 45 11.04 -11.14 2.96
CA ASP A 45 11.79 -10.71 1.77
C ASP A 45 11.16 -11.24 0.47
N GLU A 46 10.71 -12.49 0.44
CA GLU A 46 9.95 -13.06 -0.70
C GLU A 46 8.66 -12.25 -0.98
N ARG A 47 7.96 -11.85 0.07
CA ARG A 47 6.76 -11.02 -0.04
C ARG A 47 7.05 -9.59 -0.48
N ARG A 48 8.15 -9.00 0.00
CA ARG A 48 8.61 -7.68 -0.44
C ARG A 48 8.93 -7.70 -1.93
N ALA A 49 9.72 -8.68 -2.39
CA ALA A 49 10.08 -8.83 -3.80
C ALA A 49 8.84 -8.97 -4.70
N THR A 50 7.89 -9.83 -4.31
CA THR A 50 6.64 -10.02 -5.07
C THR A 50 5.79 -8.76 -5.10
N SER A 51 5.69 -8.05 -3.97
CA SER A 51 4.90 -6.82 -3.87
C SER A 51 5.52 -5.67 -4.64
N GLU A 52 6.85 -5.55 -4.63
CA GLU A 52 7.58 -4.52 -5.39
C GLU A 52 7.36 -4.66 -6.89
N LEU A 53 7.44 -5.87 -7.44
CA LEU A 53 7.15 -6.11 -8.86
C LEU A 53 5.75 -5.63 -9.25
N ARG A 54 4.74 -5.97 -8.45
CA ARG A 54 3.36 -5.52 -8.66
C ARG A 54 3.22 -4.00 -8.53
N LEU A 55 3.76 -3.42 -7.45
CA LEU A 55 3.67 -1.97 -7.21
C LEU A 55 4.39 -1.19 -8.31
N ASN A 56 5.49 -1.70 -8.87
CA ASN A 56 6.17 -1.11 -10.02
C ASN A 56 5.31 -1.14 -11.28
N GLN A 57 4.57 -2.23 -11.53
CA GLN A 57 3.62 -2.30 -12.64
C GLN A 57 2.48 -1.28 -12.49
N VAL A 58 1.91 -1.16 -11.29
CA VAL A 58 0.86 -0.17 -11.00
C VAL A 58 1.38 1.25 -11.09
N ALA A 59 2.58 1.51 -10.56
CA ALA A 59 3.23 2.82 -10.66
C ALA A 59 3.46 3.20 -12.12
N ARG A 60 3.88 2.26 -12.98
CA ARG A 60 4.04 2.51 -14.41
C ARG A 60 2.72 2.90 -15.07
N LEU A 61 1.63 2.17 -14.79
CA LEU A 61 0.30 2.49 -15.33
C LEU A 61 -0.14 3.91 -14.97
N TYR A 62 0.06 4.33 -13.72
CA TYR A 62 -0.24 5.70 -13.33
C TYR A 62 0.75 6.72 -13.90
N GLY A 63 2.03 6.38 -14.01
CA GLY A 63 3.03 7.22 -14.65
C GLY A 63 2.68 7.54 -16.10
N ASP A 64 2.23 6.54 -16.86
CA ASP A 64 1.80 6.71 -18.25
C ASP A 64 0.56 7.63 -18.37
N LEU A 65 -0.26 7.73 -17.32
CA LEU A 65 -1.45 8.60 -17.26
C LEU A 65 -1.16 10.04 -16.81
N LEU A 66 0.07 10.36 -16.39
CA LEU A 66 0.43 11.73 -16.00
C LEU A 66 0.56 12.68 -17.18
N ASP A 67 0.79 12.14 -18.38
CA ASP A 67 0.89 12.92 -19.63
C ASP A 67 -0.47 13.07 -20.35
N ASP A 68 -1.58 12.63 -19.72
CA ASP A 68 -2.92 12.75 -20.29
C ASP A 68 -3.37 14.22 -20.39
N ALA A 69 -4.11 14.55 -21.46
CA ALA A 69 -4.62 15.89 -21.68
C ALA A 69 -5.76 16.28 -20.71
N ASP A 70 -6.45 15.29 -20.12
CA ASP A 70 -7.50 15.53 -19.13
C ASP A 70 -6.89 15.75 -17.73
N PRO A 71 -7.05 16.95 -17.13
CA PRO A 71 -6.52 17.25 -15.80
C PRO A 71 -7.12 16.39 -14.68
N ARG A 72 -8.29 15.77 -14.89
CA ARG A 72 -8.88 14.84 -13.92
C ARG A 72 -8.16 13.50 -13.92
N VAL A 73 -7.76 13.02 -15.10
CA VAL A 73 -7.00 11.77 -15.25
C VAL A 73 -5.63 11.92 -14.62
N THR A 74 -4.94 13.03 -14.88
CA THR A 74 -3.63 13.30 -14.28
C THR A 74 -3.70 13.46 -12.75
N ALA A 75 -4.73 14.14 -12.22
CA ALA A 75 -4.96 14.24 -10.78
C ALA A 75 -5.27 12.88 -10.13
N GLN A 76 -6.04 12.03 -10.80
CA GLN A 76 -6.30 10.66 -10.33
C GLN A 76 -5.02 9.82 -10.36
N ALA A 77 -4.21 9.94 -11.40
CA ALA A 77 -2.94 9.25 -11.55
C ALA A 77 -1.93 9.65 -10.46
N ALA A 78 -1.80 10.95 -10.18
CA ALA A 78 -0.95 11.45 -9.09
C ALA A 78 -1.37 10.89 -7.72
N ASN A 79 -2.67 10.85 -7.43
CA ASN A 79 -3.19 10.22 -6.20
C ASN A 79 -2.95 8.71 -6.16
N GLY A 80 -3.06 8.03 -7.30
CA GLY A 80 -2.74 6.61 -7.46
C GLY A 80 -1.27 6.33 -7.13
N LEU A 81 -0.34 7.12 -7.67
CA LEU A 81 1.09 7.03 -7.37
C LEU A 81 1.38 7.24 -5.88
N LEU A 82 0.79 8.27 -5.28
CA LEU A 82 0.92 8.50 -3.83
C LEU A 82 0.45 7.30 -3.01
N THR A 83 -0.63 6.64 -3.43
CA THR A 83 -1.13 5.43 -2.76
C THR A 83 -0.14 4.27 -2.89
N VAL A 84 0.42 4.06 -4.07
CA VAL A 84 1.44 3.02 -4.33
C VAL A 84 2.68 3.23 -3.47
N GLU A 85 3.20 4.46 -3.37
CA GLU A 85 4.37 4.77 -2.54
C GLU A 85 4.10 4.56 -1.05
N ARG A 86 2.90 4.93 -0.58
CA ARG A 86 2.47 4.69 0.80
C ARG A 86 2.42 3.20 1.12
N ASP A 87 1.88 2.38 0.22
CA ASP A 87 1.80 0.94 0.41
C ASP A 87 3.19 0.27 0.36
N ARG A 88 4.08 0.75 -0.53
CA ARG A 88 5.50 0.31 -0.55
C ARG A 88 6.17 0.59 0.80
N ALA A 89 6.04 1.81 1.31
CA ALA A 89 6.65 2.19 2.58
C ALA A 89 6.17 1.32 3.75
N ARG A 90 4.88 0.94 3.76
CA ARG A 90 4.32 0.08 4.81
C ARG A 90 4.85 -1.35 4.76
N LEU A 91 5.03 -1.91 3.56
CA LEU A 91 5.64 -3.24 3.37
C LEU A 91 7.13 -3.27 3.72
N LEU A 92 7.84 -2.19 3.41
CA LEU A 92 9.24 -2.04 3.79
C LEU A 92 9.41 -1.73 5.28
N GLY A 93 8.33 -1.37 5.99
CA GLY A 93 8.38 -0.92 7.38
C GLY A 93 9.01 0.47 7.52
N THR A 94 9.15 1.21 6.42
CA THR A 94 9.68 2.58 6.38
C THR A 94 8.59 3.64 6.49
N TRP A 95 7.31 3.23 6.53
CA TRP A 95 6.19 4.14 6.70
C TRP A 95 6.25 4.86 8.05
N GLN A 96 6.49 6.17 7.98
CA GLN A 96 6.26 7.07 9.08
C GLN A 96 4.87 7.67 8.93
N LYS A 97 4.06 7.60 9.98
CA LYS A 97 2.77 8.32 10.00
C LYS A 97 3.11 9.80 9.79
N PRO A 98 2.51 10.48 8.80
CA PRO A 98 2.69 11.92 8.68
C PRO A 98 2.37 12.56 10.02
N PRO A 99 3.14 13.57 10.48
CA PRO A 99 2.77 14.31 11.67
C PRO A 99 1.32 14.74 11.49
N ARG A 100 0.49 14.55 12.53
CA ARG A 100 -0.82 15.20 12.53
C ARG A 100 -0.52 16.68 12.43
N GLU A 101 -1.14 17.36 11.46
CA GLU A 101 -1.35 18.79 11.59
C GLU A 101 -2.26 18.92 12.81
N ASP A 102 -1.61 19.18 13.96
CA ASP A 102 -2.29 19.56 15.18
C ASP A 102 -2.83 20.97 14.93
N ASP A 103 -4.09 21.05 14.49
CA ASP A 103 -4.97 22.22 14.60
C ASP A 103 -5.90 22.05 15.81
#